data_AF-A0A0F2T384-F1
#
_entry.id   AF-A0A0F2T384-F1
#
_cell.length_a   1.000
_cell.length_b   1.000
_cell.length_c   1.000
_cell.angle_alpha   90.00
_cell.angle_beta   90.00
_cell.angle_gamma   90.00
#
_symmetry.space_group_name_H-M   'P 1'
#
loop_
_entity.id
_entity.type
_entity.pdbx_description
1 polymer ?
#
loop_
_entity_poly.entity_id
_entity_poly.type
_entity_poly.pdbx_seq_one_letter_code
_entity_poly.pdbx_strand_id
1 'polypeptide(L)'
;GIPIKVAVINNGSLGMVRQWQTLFYNQRYSNTVLHSGPDHDGIEPPAQGTRIPDFVKLSEAMGCVGLRCERPEDLDAVIEQAMAID
;
A
#
# COMPACT_ATOMS: atom_id res chain seq x y z
N GLY A 1 16.11 -20.75 -4.23
CA GLY A 1 15.75 -19.35 -4.50
C GLY A 1 16.57 -18.45 -3.59
N ILE A 2 16.45 -17.12 -3.72
CA ILE A 2 16.99 -16.18 -2.74
C ILE A 2 15.85 -15.91 -1.74
N PRO A 3 16.02 -16.18 -0.43
CA PRO A 3 14.95 -16.08 0.57
C PRO A 3 14.70 -14.63 0.98
N ILE A 4 14.26 -13.80 0.02
CA ILE A 4 13.99 -12.39 0.26
C ILE A 4 12.63 -12.21 0.96
N LYS A 5 12.55 -11.22 1.85
CA LYS A 5 11.32 -10.76 2.49
C LYS A 5 11.00 -9.37 1.97
N VAL A 6 9.80 -9.20 1.42
CA VAL A 6 9.35 -7.91 0.85
C VAL A 6 8.18 -7.40 1.67
N ALA A 7 8.38 -6.26 2.33
CA ALA A 7 7.31 -5.56 3.04
C ALA A 7 6.79 -4.40 2.18
N VAL A 8 5.49 -4.40 1.88
CA VAL A 8 4.83 -3.32 1.14
C VAL A 8 4.01 -2.47 2.11
N ILE A 9 4.49 -1.26 2.39
CA ILE A 9 3.75 -0.27 3.18
C ILE A 9 2.76 0.43 2.23
N ASN A 10 1.56 -0.12 2.14
CA ASN A 10 0.55 0.34 1.20
C ASN A 10 -0.27 1.52 1.79
N ASN A 11 0.15 2.73 1.49
CA ASN A 11 -0.53 3.98 1.87
C ASN A 11 -1.47 4.52 0.78
N GLY A 12 -1.70 3.76 -0.30
CA GLY A 12 -2.59 4.14 -1.40
C GLY A 12 -2.18 5.40 -2.19
N SER A 13 -0.94 5.88 -2.05
CA SER A 13 -0.50 7.12 -2.70
C SER A 13 1.00 7.17 -2.98
N LEU A 14 1.42 8.08 -3.84
CA LEU A 14 2.81 8.50 -3.99
C LEU A 14 3.17 9.43 -2.82
N GLY A 15 3.29 8.87 -1.62
CA GLY A 15 3.29 9.59 -0.34
C GLY A 15 4.28 10.76 -0.26
N MET A 16 5.51 10.58 -0.75
CA MET A 16 6.50 11.66 -0.76
C MET A 16 6.07 12.83 -1.65
N VAL A 17 5.57 12.56 -2.86
CA VAL A 17 5.10 13.62 -3.77
C VAL A 17 3.84 14.28 -3.20
N ARG A 18 2.93 13.49 -2.62
CA ARG A 18 1.72 13.99 -1.94
C ARG A 18 2.08 14.94 -0.79
N GLN A 19 3.11 14.62 0.01
CA GLN A 19 3.58 15.49 1.08
C GLN A 19 4.02 16.86 0.55
N TRP A 20 4.77 16.90 -0.55
CA TRP A 20 5.15 18.16 -1.20
C TRP A 20 3.93 18.93 -1.73
N GLN A 21 2.95 18.23 -2.31
CA GLN A 21 1.70 18.84 -2.78
C GLN A 21 0.89 19.45 -1.63
N THR A 22 0.83 18.79 -0.48
CA THR A 22 0.23 19.34 0.74
C THR A 22 0.95 20.60 1.21
N LEU A 23 2.28 20.57 1.28
CA LEU A 23 3.08 21.65 1.86
C LEU A 23 3.18 22.88 0.95
N PHE A 24 3.26 22.69 -0.37
CA PHE A 24 3.68 23.74 -1.29
C PHE A 24 2.71 24.02 -2.45
N TYR A 25 1.67 23.19 -2.62
CA TYR A 25 0.74 23.30 -3.74
C TYR A 25 -0.73 23.38 -3.31
N ASN A 26 -1.01 24.00 -2.16
CA ASN A 26 -2.36 24.18 -1.63
C ASN A 26 -3.18 22.89 -1.59
N GLN A 27 -2.54 21.77 -1.23
CA GLN A 27 -3.17 20.45 -1.20
C GLN A 27 -3.74 20.00 -2.56
N ARG A 28 -3.25 20.56 -3.67
CA ARG A 28 -3.61 20.13 -5.01
C ARG A 28 -2.87 18.83 -5.34
N TYR A 29 -3.53 17.72 -5.07
CA TYR A 29 -3.02 16.39 -5.37
C TYR A 29 -3.15 16.11 -6.87
N SER A 30 -2.01 15.95 -7.54
CA SER A 30 -1.96 15.76 -8.99
C SER A 30 -1.35 14.41 -9.30
N ASN A 31 -2.19 13.42 -9.62
CA ASN A 31 -1.79 12.05 -9.96
C ASN A 31 -0.95 11.35 -8.87
N THR A 32 -1.20 11.66 -7.60
CA THR A 32 -0.48 11.06 -6.46
C THR A 32 -1.33 10.07 -5.68
N VAL A 33 -2.60 9.91 -6.00
CA VAL A 33 -3.49 8.92 -5.40
C VAL A 33 -3.58 7.69 -6.29
N LEU A 34 -3.46 6.50 -5.70
CA LEU A 34 -3.34 5.22 -6.43
C LEU A 34 -4.62 4.37 -6.40
N HIS A 35 -5.69 4.82 -5.73
CA HIS A 35 -7.01 4.21 -5.86
C HIS A 35 -7.81 4.84 -7.00
N SER A 36 -9.03 4.35 -7.25
CA SER A 36 -9.96 4.92 -8.24
C SER A 36 -9.96 6.44 -8.17
N GLY A 37 -9.96 7.10 -9.33
CA GLY A 37 -9.86 8.56 -9.46
C GLY A 37 -10.95 9.32 -8.67
N PRO A 38 -10.97 10.65 -8.76
CA PRO A 38 -11.93 11.48 -8.01
C PRO A 38 -13.35 10.92 -8.11
N ASP A 39 -14.09 10.99 -7.02
CA ASP A 39 -15.51 10.67 -7.05
C ASP A 39 -16.28 11.64 -7.97
N HIS A 40 -17.58 11.42 -8.09
CA HIS A 40 -18.45 12.23 -8.94
C HIS A 40 -18.43 13.74 -8.58
N ASP A 41 -17.98 14.08 -7.37
CA ASP A 41 -17.92 15.45 -6.87
C ASP A 41 -16.50 16.06 -6.99
N GLY A 42 -15.55 15.34 -7.60
CA GLY A 42 -14.17 15.81 -7.75
C GLY A 42 -13.37 15.75 -6.44
N ILE A 43 -13.90 15.11 -5.41
CA ILE A 43 -13.25 15.00 -4.10
C ILE A 43 -12.40 13.74 -4.12
N GLU A 44 -11.11 13.90 -3.84
CA GLU A 44 -10.24 12.74 -3.65
C GLU A 44 -10.46 12.15 -2.24
N PRO A 45 -10.75 10.84 -2.15
CA PRO A 45 -10.76 10.15 -0.86
C PRO A 45 -9.46 10.36 -0.06
N PRO A 46 -9.53 10.29 1.27
CA PRO A 46 -8.33 10.27 2.09
C PRO A 46 -7.41 9.11 1.67
N ALA A 47 -6.09 9.33 1.67
CA ALA A 47 -5.13 8.26 1.42
C ALA A 47 -5.31 7.17 2.47
N GLN A 48 -5.92 6.07 2.04
CA GLN A 48 -5.96 4.81 2.75
C GLN A 48 -5.43 3.74 1.79
N GLY A 49 -4.83 2.68 2.34
CA GLY A 49 -4.26 1.61 1.53
C GLY A 49 -5.23 1.12 0.45
N THR A 50 -4.72 0.84 -0.74
CA THR A 50 -5.53 0.38 -1.87
C THR A 50 -5.42 -1.15 -2.03
N ARG A 51 -6.46 -1.80 -2.55
CA ARG A 51 -6.37 -3.21 -2.98
C ARG A 51 -5.93 -3.36 -4.44
N ILE A 52 -5.38 -2.30 -5.03
CA ILE A 52 -5.01 -2.26 -6.44
C ILE A 52 -3.49 -2.06 -6.56
N PRO A 53 -2.76 -3.05 -7.11
CA PRO A 53 -3.18 -4.43 -7.32
C PRO A 53 -3.37 -5.19 -6.00
N ASP A 54 -3.98 -6.38 -6.06
CA ASP A 54 -4.00 -7.30 -4.92
C ASP A 54 -2.61 -7.93 -4.76
N PHE A 55 -1.78 -7.34 -3.89
CA PHE A 55 -0.40 -7.78 -3.70
C PHE A 55 -0.26 -9.22 -3.19
N VAL A 56 -1.25 -9.75 -2.47
CA VAL A 56 -1.23 -11.14 -1.99
C VAL A 56 -1.39 -12.08 -3.18
N LYS A 57 -2.41 -11.85 -4.02
CA LYS A 57 -2.61 -12.63 -5.24
C LYS A 57 -1.45 -12.50 -6.21
N LEU A 58 -0.86 -11.29 -6.32
CA LEU A 58 0.33 -11.07 -7.13
C LEU A 58 1.50 -11.92 -6.61
N SER A 59 1.76 -11.94 -5.30
CA SER A 59 2.82 -12.79 -4.74
C SER A 59 2.58 -14.28 -4.97
N GLU A 60 1.34 -14.75 -4.80
CA GLU A 60 0.97 -16.16 -5.03
C GLU A 60 1.17 -16.55 -6.50
N ALA A 61 0.76 -15.70 -7.44
CA ALA A 61 0.96 -15.92 -8.88
C ALA A 61 2.45 -15.98 -9.26
N MET A 62 3.31 -15.30 -8.50
CA MET A 62 4.77 -15.31 -8.67
C MET A 62 5.46 -16.48 -7.92
N GLY A 63 4.70 -17.36 -7.26
CA GLY A 63 5.23 -18.50 -6.50
C GLY A 63 5.76 -18.14 -5.12
N CYS A 64 5.38 -16.99 -4.56
CA CYS A 64 5.74 -16.54 -3.22
C CYS A 64 4.56 -16.70 -2.25
N VAL A 65 4.86 -16.79 -0.95
CA VAL A 65 3.83 -16.69 0.09
C VAL A 65 3.39 -15.24 0.24
N GLY A 66 2.08 -14.99 0.14
CA GLY A 66 1.47 -13.68 0.36
C GLY A 66 0.86 -13.56 1.75
N LEU A 67 1.25 -12.52 2.49
CA LEU A 67 0.68 -12.20 3.81
C LEU A 67 0.10 -10.78 3.80
N ARG A 68 -0.92 -10.54 4.63
CA ARG A 68 -1.54 -9.22 4.78
C ARG A 68 -1.80 -8.90 6.24
N CYS A 69 -1.48 -7.66 6.61
CA CYS A 69 -1.82 -7.06 7.89
C CYS A 69 -2.72 -5.84 7.64
N GLU A 70 -3.92 -5.82 8.21
CA GLU A 70 -4.86 -4.68 8.06
C GLU A 70 -5.07 -3.91 9.35
N ARG A 71 -4.69 -4.48 10.50
CA ARG A 71 -4.86 -3.85 11.81
C ARG A 71 -3.51 -3.75 12.54
N PRO A 72 -3.22 -2.65 13.26
CA PRO A 72 -1.97 -2.49 13.99
C PRO A 72 -1.67 -3.63 14.97
N GLU A 73 -2.70 -4.17 15.63
CA GLU A 73 -2.55 -5.27 16.60
C GLU A 73 -2.11 -6.60 15.98
N ASP A 74 -2.25 -6.77 14.66
CA ASP A 74 -1.85 -7.99 13.95
C ASP A 74 -0.41 -7.93 13.42
N LEU A 75 0.26 -6.78 13.52
CA LEU A 75 1.53 -6.51 12.85
C LEU A 75 2.63 -7.49 13.27
N ASP A 76 2.83 -7.65 14.58
CA ASP A 76 3.88 -8.52 15.11
C ASP A 76 3.65 -9.97 14.70
N ALA A 77 2.40 -10.45 14.79
CA ALA A 77 2.03 -11.81 14.40
C ALA A 77 2.27 -12.08 12.90
N VAL A 78 2.01 -11.10 12.03
CA VAL A 78 2.26 -11.23 10.58
C VAL A 78 3.76 -11.21 10.27
N ILE A 79 4.55 -10.39 10.97
CA ILE A 79 6.01 -10.37 10.83
C ILE A 79 6.60 -11.72 11.27
N GLU A 80 6.16 -12.27 12.40
CA GLU A 80 6.59 -13.59 12.87
C GLU A 80 6.28 -14.69 11.85
N GLN A 81 5.08 -14.69 11.25
CA GLN A 81 4.72 -15.61 10.16
C GLN A 81 5.64 -15.45 8.94
N ALA A 82 5.94 -14.21 8.54
CA ALA A 82 6.82 -13.93 7.40
C ALA A 82 8.25 -14.46 7.64
N MET A 83 8.74 -14.34 8.87
CA MET A 83 10.07 -14.77 9.29
C MET A 83 10.19 -16.29 9.44
N ALA A 84 9.09 -16.99 9.72
CA ALA A 84 9.06 -18.45 9.84
C ALA A 84 9.09 -19.21 8.49
N ILE A 85 8.97 -18.49 7.37
CA ILE A 85 9.01 -19.07 6.02
C ILE A 85 10.45 -19.08 5.49
N ASP A 86 10.87 -20.15 4.82
CA ASP A 86 12.22 -20.28 4.23
C ASP A 86 12.32 -19.75 2.78
#